data_AF-A0A920N9F6-F1
#
_entry.id   AF-A0A920N9F6-F1
#
_cell.length_a   1.000
_cell.length_b   1.000
_cell.length_c   1.000
_cell.angle_alpha   90.00
_cell.angle_beta   90.00
_cell.angle_gamma   90.00
#
_symmetry.space_group_name_H-M   'P 1'
#
loop_
_entity.id
_entity.type
_entity.pdbx_description
1 polymer ?
#
loop_
_entity_poly.entity_id
_entity_poly.type
_entity_poly.pdbx_seq_one_letter_code
_entity_poly.pdbx_strand_id
1 'polypeptide(L)'
;MGYSAVLIALLMAMTSDGIAFLSNLSSNIEAVIHFGCAAAIAVISSFLVLGFLVPLATMNLALMVLGSRLSVSGWRWNIFRSVGIAGVAILSGISVVIMLALDPSIGLILLVVSFIIFIVIPVCVIKLKVPLTFMNVGHSRFTTESSFKNKSIETTIVVNLVSLVTSRVWISILVVAFVTSSMVYFATQLEPSFDVKDFFDSDSEFVEGLDKLDEHVRNSGGEPGIAYVSGDLTDPNALSAISDFVERLRTVDYVAQSPSGEVTFGLNALPC
;
A
#
# COMPACT_ATOMS: atom_id res chain seq x y z
N MET A 1 -24.93 -15.52 16.38
CA MET A 1 -23.67 -15.07 17.02
C MET A 1 -22.63 -14.51 16.02
N GLY A 2 -22.87 -14.49 14.69
CA GLY A 2 -21.80 -14.17 13.72
C GLY A 2 -21.61 -12.69 13.37
N TYR A 3 -22.67 -11.99 12.96
CA TYR A 3 -22.51 -10.66 12.35
C TYR A 3 -22.00 -9.59 13.32
N SER A 4 -22.55 -9.53 14.54
CA SER A 4 -22.12 -8.55 15.54
C SER A 4 -20.66 -8.76 15.97
N ALA A 5 -20.21 -10.01 16.12
CA ALA A 5 -18.82 -10.30 16.46
C ALA A 5 -17.85 -9.95 15.32
N VAL A 6 -18.21 -10.29 14.07
CA VAL A 6 -17.41 -9.93 12.88
C VAL A 6 -17.34 -8.42 12.70
N LEU A 7 -18.46 -7.71 12.90
CA LEU A 7 -18.49 -6.25 12.77
C LEU A 7 -17.65 -5.55 13.82
N ILE A 8 -17.61 -6.06 15.06
CA ILE A 8 -16.72 -5.55 16.12
C ILE A 8 -15.24 -5.80 15.76
N ALA A 9 -14.91 -6.98 15.23
CA ALA A 9 -13.54 -7.28 14.79
C ALA A 9 -13.09 -6.37 13.63
N LEU A 10 -13.94 -6.17 12.64
CA LEU A 10 -13.68 -5.26 11.52
C LEU A 10 -13.56 -3.80 11.97
N LEU A 11 -14.38 -3.37 12.93
CA LEU A 11 -14.30 -2.04 13.51
C LEU A 11 -12.95 -1.84 14.23
N MET A 12 -12.52 -2.80 15.05
CA MET A 12 -11.23 -2.75 15.73
C MET A 12 -10.06 -2.66 14.73
N ALA A 13 -10.06 -3.51 13.70
CA ALA A 13 -9.04 -3.46 12.64
C ALA A 13 -9.02 -2.09 11.93
N MET A 14 -10.18 -1.60 11.50
CA MET A 14 -10.31 -0.29 10.86
C MET A 14 -9.84 0.86 11.76
N THR A 15 -10.14 0.82 13.06
CA THR A 15 -9.65 1.86 13.98
C THR A 15 -8.14 1.80 14.18
N SER A 16 -7.55 0.61 14.29
CA SER A 16 -6.11 0.44 14.46
C SER A 16 -5.35 0.93 13.23
N ASP A 17 -5.73 0.46 12.04
CA ASP A 17 -5.09 0.84 10.78
C ASP A 17 -5.35 2.31 10.45
N GLY A 18 -6.56 2.80 10.71
CA GLY A 18 -6.92 4.20 10.52
C GLY A 18 -6.10 5.15 11.38
N ILE A 19 -5.88 4.84 12.67
CA ILE A 19 -5.03 5.65 13.56
C ILE A 19 -3.56 5.62 13.09
N ALA A 20 -3.06 4.46 12.66
CA ALA A 20 -1.70 4.34 12.15
C ALA A 20 -1.47 5.18 10.88
N PHE A 21 -2.45 5.28 9.97
CA PHE A 21 -2.35 6.18 8.83
C PHE A 21 -2.54 7.65 9.22
N LEU A 22 -3.39 7.95 10.21
CA LEU A 22 -3.59 9.32 10.71
C LEU A 22 -2.38 9.87 11.46
N SER A 23 -1.52 9.04 12.06
CA SER A 23 -0.31 9.55 12.72
C SER A 23 0.64 10.25 11.75
N ASN A 24 0.58 9.93 10.46
CA ASN A 24 1.34 10.60 9.41
C ASN A 24 0.97 12.09 9.24
N LEU A 25 -0.17 12.54 9.77
CA LEU A 25 -0.57 13.96 9.77
C LEU A 25 0.35 14.85 10.62
N SER A 26 1.09 14.27 11.56
CA SER A 26 2.08 15.00 12.36
C SER A 26 3.41 15.21 11.64
N SER A 27 3.57 14.67 10.42
CA SER A 27 4.80 14.80 9.63
C SER A 27 5.01 16.22 9.11
N ASN A 28 6.27 16.63 8.94
CA ASN A 28 6.62 17.89 8.27
C ASN A 28 6.63 17.75 6.73
N ILE A 29 6.51 16.52 6.22
CA ILE A 29 6.59 16.23 4.78
C ILE A 29 5.18 16.15 4.20
N GLU A 30 4.85 17.09 3.30
CA GLU A 30 3.50 17.21 2.71
C GLU A 30 3.02 15.92 2.02
N ALA A 31 3.90 15.23 1.28
CA ALA A 31 3.58 13.97 0.62
C ALA A 31 3.12 12.87 1.61
N VAL A 32 3.74 12.82 2.80
CA VAL A 32 3.40 11.84 3.85
C VAL A 32 2.04 12.14 4.46
N ILE A 33 1.69 13.42 4.61
CA ILE A 33 0.39 13.87 5.10
C ILE A 33 -0.72 13.46 4.12
N HIS A 34 -0.56 13.75 2.82
CA HIS A 34 -1.53 13.38 1.79
C HIS A 34 -1.72 11.86 1.69
N PHE A 35 -0.63 11.10 1.75
CA PHE A 35 -0.67 9.64 1.80
C PHE A 35 -1.47 9.14 3.01
N GLY A 36 -1.20 9.67 4.21
CA GLY A 36 -1.92 9.31 5.44
C GLY A 36 -3.42 9.58 5.36
N CYS A 37 -3.82 10.77 4.88
CA CYS A 37 -5.22 11.12 4.63
C CYS A 37 -5.91 10.14 3.66
N ALA A 38 -5.30 9.91 2.49
CA ALA A 38 -5.88 9.04 1.46
C ALA A 38 -6.04 7.60 1.96
N ALA A 39 -5.03 7.06 2.64
CA ALA A 39 -5.06 5.72 3.19
C ALA A 39 -6.14 5.57 4.28
N ALA A 40 -6.28 6.56 5.18
CA ALA A 40 -7.33 6.53 6.20
C ALA A 40 -8.74 6.52 5.59
N ILE A 41 -8.99 7.36 4.56
CA ILE A 41 -10.27 7.35 3.83
C ILE A 41 -10.52 5.99 3.17
N ALA A 42 -9.48 5.38 2.58
CA ALA A 42 -9.59 4.07 1.95
C ALA A 42 -9.93 2.97 2.98
N VAL A 43 -9.31 2.97 4.16
CA VAL A 43 -9.60 2.01 5.25
C VAL A 43 -11.04 2.16 5.76
N ILE A 44 -11.50 3.40 5.98
CA ILE A 44 -12.89 3.68 6.36
C ILE A 44 -13.86 3.18 5.28
N SER A 45 -13.57 3.46 4.01
CA SER A 45 -14.38 3.04 2.87
C SER A 45 -14.47 1.51 2.78
N SER A 46 -13.32 0.83 2.93
CA SER A 46 -13.24 -0.63 2.96
C SER A 46 -14.09 -1.22 4.09
N PHE A 47 -14.05 -0.64 5.28
CA PHE A 47 -14.91 -1.04 6.40
C PHE A 47 -16.40 -0.89 6.08
N LEU A 48 -16.82 0.20 5.43
CA LEU A 48 -18.23 0.35 5.03
C LEU A 48 -18.65 -0.71 4.01
N VAL A 49 -17.78 -1.02 3.05
CA VAL A 49 -18.05 -2.04 2.03
C VAL A 49 -18.10 -3.44 2.63
N LEU A 50 -17.06 -3.88 3.34
CA LEU A 50 -16.97 -5.23 3.91
C LEU A 50 -17.86 -5.42 5.15
N GLY A 51 -17.99 -4.37 5.95
CA GLY A 51 -18.74 -4.38 7.21
C GLY A 51 -20.24 -4.27 7.02
N PHE A 52 -20.74 -3.55 6.00
CA PHE A 52 -22.17 -3.35 5.79
C PHE A 52 -22.65 -3.78 4.39
N LEU A 53 -22.02 -3.26 3.34
CA LEU A 53 -22.52 -3.43 1.96
C LEU A 53 -22.52 -4.89 1.50
N VAL A 54 -21.40 -5.59 1.71
CA VAL A 54 -21.23 -7.00 1.32
C VAL A 54 -22.19 -7.92 2.09
N PRO A 55 -22.32 -7.82 3.42
CA PRO A 55 -23.32 -8.58 4.19
C PRO A 55 -24.76 -8.35 3.72
N LEU A 56 -25.15 -7.10 3.46
CA LEU A 56 -26.47 -6.79 2.91
C LEU A 56 -26.65 -7.37 1.49
N ALA A 57 -25.63 -7.27 0.65
CA ALA A 57 -25.65 -7.83 -0.70
C ALA A 57 -25.79 -9.36 -0.67
N THR A 58 -25.03 -10.04 0.19
CA THR A 58 -25.07 -11.50 0.32
C THR A 58 -26.42 -12.00 0.84
N MET A 59 -27.06 -11.29 1.78
CA MET A 59 -28.41 -11.63 2.24
C MET A 59 -29.42 -11.53 1.09
N ASN A 60 -29.36 -10.45 0.31
CA ASN A 60 -30.24 -10.27 -0.86
C ASN A 60 -29.99 -11.36 -1.92
N LEU A 61 -28.72 -11.68 -2.20
CA LEU A 61 -28.33 -12.73 -3.15
C LEU A 61 -28.79 -14.11 -2.70
N ALA A 62 -28.68 -14.43 -1.41
CA ALA A 62 -29.14 -15.71 -0.87
C ALA A 62 -30.65 -15.90 -1.06
N LEU A 63 -31.45 -14.84 -0.84
CA LEU A 63 -32.88 -14.86 -1.09
C LEU A 63 -33.21 -15.08 -2.57
N MET A 64 -32.48 -14.40 -3.47
CA MET A 64 -32.67 -14.55 -4.92
C MET A 64 -32.32 -15.95 -5.41
N VAL A 65 -31.24 -16.56 -4.89
CA VAL A 65 -30.81 -17.90 -5.26
C VAL A 65 -31.83 -18.95 -4.80
N LEU A 66 -32.37 -18.83 -3.58
CA LEU A 66 -33.37 -19.75 -3.04
C LEU A 66 -34.67 -19.77 -3.88
N GLY A 67 -35.08 -18.62 -4.42
CA GLY A 67 -36.24 -18.50 -5.31
C GLY A 67 -36.01 -18.97 -6.74
N SER A 68 -34.76 -19.20 -7.14
CA SER A 68 -34.41 -19.59 -8.51
C SER A 68 -34.45 -21.12 -8.68
N ARG A 69 -34.97 -21.62 -9.83
CA ARG A 69 -34.93 -23.07 -10.17
C ARG A 69 -33.54 -23.55 -10.65
N LEU A 70 -32.46 -22.88 -10.24
CA LEU A 70 -31.12 -23.32 -10.59
C LEU A 70 -30.79 -24.60 -9.81
N SER A 71 -30.52 -25.69 -10.54
CA SER A 71 -29.92 -26.89 -9.97
C SER A 71 -28.48 -26.55 -9.55
N VAL A 72 -28.29 -26.29 -8.25
CA VAL A 72 -26.98 -25.95 -7.65
C VAL A 72 -26.15 -27.22 -7.36
N SER A 73 -26.60 -28.39 -7.83
CA SER A 73 -26.02 -29.68 -7.47
C SER A 73 -25.35 -30.36 -8.66
N GLY A 74 -24.02 -30.36 -8.66
CA GLY A 74 -23.18 -31.12 -9.59
C GLY A 74 -21.71 -30.73 -9.50
N TRP A 75 -20.80 -31.69 -9.73
CA TRP A 75 -19.34 -31.42 -9.72
C TRP A 75 -18.97 -30.32 -10.72
N ARG A 76 -19.58 -30.30 -11.92
CA ARG A 76 -19.37 -29.25 -12.92
C ARG A 76 -19.67 -27.85 -12.37
N TRP A 77 -20.74 -27.69 -11.59
CA TRP A 77 -21.09 -26.40 -10.98
C TRP A 77 -20.05 -25.97 -9.93
N ASN A 78 -19.55 -26.91 -9.13
CA ASN A 78 -18.51 -26.62 -8.15
C ASN A 78 -17.17 -26.22 -8.81
N ILE A 79 -16.81 -26.84 -9.95
CA ILE A 79 -15.64 -26.43 -10.76
C ILE A 79 -15.83 -25.01 -11.29
N PHE A 80 -16.96 -24.74 -11.95
CA PHE A 80 -17.25 -23.40 -12.50
C PHE A 80 -17.22 -22.31 -11.42
N ARG A 81 -17.74 -22.61 -10.22
CA ARG A 81 -17.68 -21.70 -9.06
C ARG A 81 -16.25 -21.44 -8.61
N SER A 82 -15.44 -22.48 -8.42
CA SER A 82 -14.05 -22.31 -7.98
C SER A 82 -13.20 -21.55 -9.00
N VAL A 83 -13.38 -21.83 -10.30
CA VAL A 83 -12.71 -21.09 -11.38
C VAL A 83 -13.18 -19.64 -11.41
N GLY A 84 -14.47 -19.37 -11.19
CA GLY A 84 -15.00 -18.01 -11.11
C GLY A 84 -14.41 -17.20 -9.95
N ILE A 85 -14.27 -17.81 -8.77
CA ILE A 85 -13.66 -17.16 -7.59
C ILE A 85 -12.17 -16.87 -7.84
N ALA A 86 -11.42 -17.85 -8.37
CA ALA A 86 -10.02 -17.64 -8.70
C ALA A 86 -9.86 -16.56 -9.80
N GLY A 87 -10.72 -16.61 -10.84
CA GLY A 87 -10.69 -15.69 -11.95
C GLY A 87 -10.96 -14.24 -11.54
N VAL A 88 -11.97 -13.99 -10.71
CA VAL A 88 -12.26 -12.61 -10.25
C VAL A 88 -11.13 -12.05 -9.38
N ALA A 89 -10.51 -12.87 -8.53
CA ALA A 89 -9.40 -12.45 -7.69
C ALA A 89 -8.17 -12.05 -8.53
N ILE A 90 -7.81 -12.90 -9.51
CA ILE A 90 -6.67 -12.63 -10.39
C ILE A 90 -6.95 -11.40 -11.27
N LEU A 91 -8.12 -11.34 -11.92
CA LEU A 91 -8.42 -10.28 -12.86
C LEU A 91 -8.56 -8.91 -12.17
N SER A 92 -9.22 -8.85 -11.00
CA SER A 92 -9.30 -7.60 -10.23
C SER A 92 -7.92 -7.16 -9.71
N GLY A 93 -7.07 -8.09 -9.27
CA GLY A 93 -5.70 -7.79 -8.87
C GLY A 93 -4.86 -7.21 -10.01
N ILE A 94 -4.85 -7.88 -11.18
CA ILE A 94 -4.15 -7.39 -12.37
C ILE A 94 -4.67 -6.01 -12.79
N SER A 95 -5.99 -5.81 -12.73
CA SER A 95 -6.61 -4.53 -13.09
C SER A 95 -6.11 -3.37 -12.24
N VAL A 96 -6.01 -3.56 -10.93
CA VAL A 96 -5.56 -2.51 -10.00
C VAL A 96 -4.07 -2.22 -10.21
N VAL A 97 -3.24 -3.24 -10.43
CA VAL A 97 -1.81 -3.04 -10.71
C VAL A 97 -1.60 -2.28 -12.01
N ILE A 98 -2.30 -2.65 -13.09
CA ILE A 98 -2.22 -1.92 -14.37
C ILE A 98 -2.71 -0.48 -14.23
N MET A 99 -3.76 -0.25 -13.44
CA MET A 99 -4.29 1.09 -13.16
C MET A 99 -3.26 2.00 -12.46
N LEU A 100 -2.43 1.42 -11.59
CA LEU A 100 -1.42 2.16 -10.81
C LEU A 100 -0.07 2.28 -11.53
N ALA A 101 0.35 1.27 -12.29
CA ALA A 101 1.70 1.16 -12.81
C ALA A 101 1.86 1.56 -14.29
N LEU A 102 0.78 1.51 -15.08
CA LEU A 102 0.83 1.75 -16.53
C LEU A 102 -0.05 2.94 -16.90
N ASP A 103 -1.37 2.72 -16.90
CA ASP A 103 -2.35 3.69 -17.38
C ASP A 103 -3.64 3.59 -16.57
N PRO A 104 -4.08 4.69 -15.92
CA PRO A 104 -5.32 4.71 -15.14
C PRO A 104 -6.56 4.34 -15.97
N SER A 105 -6.59 4.74 -17.24
CA SER A 105 -7.71 4.52 -18.15
C SER A 105 -7.90 3.04 -18.51
N ILE A 106 -6.81 2.36 -18.87
CA ILE A 106 -6.82 0.93 -19.22
C ILE A 106 -7.20 0.09 -17.99
N GLY A 107 -6.58 0.40 -16.84
CA GLY A 107 -6.90 -0.26 -15.59
C GLY A 107 -8.37 -0.09 -15.17
N LEU A 108 -8.96 1.09 -15.36
CA LEU A 108 -10.37 1.34 -15.07
C LEU A 108 -11.31 0.55 -15.99
N ILE A 109 -11.03 0.51 -17.30
CA ILE A 109 -11.83 -0.25 -18.26
C ILE A 109 -11.82 -1.75 -17.89
N LEU A 110 -10.65 -2.30 -17.59
CA LEU A 110 -10.52 -3.71 -17.19
C LEU A 110 -11.31 -4.01 -15.90
N LEU A 111 -11.31 -3.08 -14.94
CA LEU A 111 -12.04 -3.21 -13.68
C LEU A 111 -13.55 -3.22 -13.91
N VAL A 112 -14.05 -2.31 -14.75
CA VAL A 112 -15.46 -2.24 -15.14
C VAL A 112 -15.89 -3.51 -15.88
N VAL A 113 -15.08 -4.01 -16.81
CA VAL A 113 -15.34 -5.27 -17.53
C VAL A 113 -15.40 -6.45 -16.56
N SER A 114 -14.44 -6.55 -15.63
CA SER A 114 -14.43 -7.58 -14.58
C SER A 114 -15.70 -7.51 -13.71
N PHE A 115 -16.10 -6.31 -13.28
CA PHE A 115 -17.33 -6.09 -12.52
C PHE A 115 -18.58 -6.55 -13.28
N ILE A 116 -18.67 -6.23 -14.57
CA ILE A 116 -19.79 -6.65 -15.42
C ILE A 116 -19.84 -8.18 -15.54
N ILE A 117 -18.72 -8.82 -15.87
CA ILE A 117 -18.66 -10.26 -16.13
C ILE A 117 -18.93 -11.09 -14.86
N PHE A 118 -18.32 -10.72 -13.73
CA PHE A 118 -18.34 -11.55 -12.52
C PHE A 118 -19.44 -11.18 -11.53
N ILE A 119 -20.00 -9.97 -11.60
CA ILE A 119 -21.06 -9.51 -10.69
C ILE A 119 -22.36 -9.25 -11.45
N VAL A 120 -22.35 -8.37 -12.45
CA VAL A 120 -23.61 -7.95 -13.11
C VAL A 120 -24.27 -9.09 -13.89
N ILE A 121 -23.52 -9.83 -14.72
CA ILE A 121 -24.06 -10.92 -15.53
C ILE A 121 -24.67 -12.03 -14.65
N PRO A 122 -23.98 -12.58 -13.63
CA PRO A 122 -24.55 -13.61 -12.77
C PRO A 122 -25.81 -13.13 -12.04
N VAL A 123 -25.81 -11.90 -11.51
CA VAL A 123 -26.98 -11.34 -10.82
C VAL A 123 -28.16 -11.14 -11.77
N CYS A 124 -27.91 -10.68 -12.99
CA CYS A 124 -28.94 -10.49 -14.01
C CYS A 124 -29.53 -11.83 -14.48
N VAL A 125 -28.68 -12.85 -14.71
CA VAL A 125 -29.10 -14.21 -15.07
C VAL A 125 -29.96 -14.84 -13.97
N ILE A 126 -29.60 -14.63 -12.70
CA ILE A 126 -30.40 -15.10 -11.56
C ILE A 126 -31.76 -14.40 -11.57
N LYS A 127 -31.80 -13.06 -11.66
CA LYS A 127 -33.07 -12.29 -11.68
C LYS A 127 -33.99 -12.68 -12.84
N LEU A 128 -33.45 -12.93 -14.03
CA LEU A 128 -34.25 -13.31 -15.21
C LEU A 128 -34.88 -14.71 -15.06
N LYS A 129 -34.26 -15.60 -14.29
CA LYS A 129 -34.70 -16.99 -14.07
C LYS A 129 -35.59 -17.17 -12.83
N VAL A 130 -35.91 -16.10 -12.11
CA VAL A 130 -36.88 -16.12 -11.01
C VAL A 130 -38.27 -15.83 -11.60
N PRO A 131 -39.22 -16.80 -11.57
CA PRO A 131 -40.60 -16.50 -11.96
C PRO A 131 -41.19 -15.47 -10.97
N LEU A 132 -41.87 -14.44 -11.49
CA LEU A 132 -42.50 -13.32 -10.77
C LEU A 132 -43.58 -13.71 -9.73
N THR A 133 -43.78 -15.00 -9.47
CA THR A 133 -44.83 -15.53 -8.58
C THR A 133 -44.22 -16.09 -7.30
N PHE A 134 -43.64 -15.24 -6.47
CA PHE A 134 -43.28 -15.60 -5.10
C PHE A 134 -43.36 -14.39 -4.17
N MET A 135 -44.50 -13.70 -4.19
CA MET A 135 -44.88 -12.71 -3.18
C MET A 135 -45.93 -13.26 -2.21
N ASN A 136 -45.98 -14.59 -2.03
CA ASN A 136 -46.83 -15.22 -1.03
C ASN A 136 -46.32 -16.62 -0.67
N VAL A 137 -45.18 -16.72 0.01
CA VAL A 137 -44.87 -17.90 0.81
C VAL A 137 -44.47 -17.41 2.19
N GLY A 138 -45.36 -17.71 3.12
CA GLY A 138 -45.28 -17.34 4.52
C GLY A 138 -44.06 -17.93 5.22
N HIS A 139 -43.93 -17.53 6.48
CA HIS A 139 -43.01 -17.99 7.50
C HIS A 139 -42.79 -19.52 7.48
N SER A 140 -41.95 -20.02 6.59
CA SER A 140 -41.40 -21.36 6.70
C SER A 140 -40.10 -21.23 7.49
N ARG A 141 -40.19 -21.67 8.74
CA ARG A 141 -39.13 -21.85 9.74
C ARG A 141 -37.76 -22.04 9.09
N PHE A 142 -36.88 -21.07 9.31
CA PHE A 142 -35.45 -21.22 9.15
C PHE A 142 -34.99 -22.21 10.23
N THR A 143 -35.10 -23.51 9.95
CA THR A 143 -34.39 -24.51 10.74
C THR A 143 -32.93 -24.32 10.43
N THR A 144 -32.25 -23.67 11.38
CA THR A 144 -30.81 -23.57 11.49
C THR A 144 -30.23 -24.97 11.68
N GLU A 145 -30.25 -25.79 10.64
CA GLU A 145 -29.41 -26.96 10.51
C GLU A 145 -28.05 -26.46 10.00
N SER A 146 -27.35 -25.71 10.84
CA SER A 146 -25.90 -25.58 10.72
C SER A 146 -25.28 -26.90 11.18
N SER A 147 -25.48 -27.96 10.41
CA SER A 147 -24.65 -29.14 10.48
C SER A 147 -23.29 -28.76 9.89
N PHE A 148 -22.49 -28.10 10.72
CA PHE A 148 -21.07 -27.82 10.50
C PHE A 148 -20.31 -29.15 10.68
N LYS A 149 -20.63 -30.14 9.84
CA LYS A 149 -19.97 -31.44 9.83
C LYS A 149 -19.29 -31.66 8.48
N ASN A 150 -18.40 -30.75 8.09
CA ASN A 150 -17.32 -31.08 7.17
C ASN A 150 -16.21 -30.01 7.13
N LYS A 151 -15.16 -30.15 7.95
CA LYS A 151 -13.80 -29.71 7.60
C LYS A 151 -12.79 -30.34 8.56
N SER A 152 -12.37 -31.57 8.27
CA SER A 152 -11.49 -32.38 9.14
C SER A 152 -10.02 -32.46 8.65
N ILE A 153 -9.64 -31.72 7.62
CA ILE A 153 -8.27 -31.78 7.06
C ILE A 153 -7.51 -30.47 7.27
N GLU A 154 -8.06 -29.32 6.86
CA GLU A 154 -7.38 -28.02 7.03
C GLU A 154 -7.24 -27.60 8.50
N THR A 155 -8.27 -27.86 9.32
CA THR A 155 -8.24 -27.60 10.75
C THR A 155 -7.21 -28.47 11.45
N THR A 156 -7.02 -29.72 11.01
CA THR A 156 -6.03 -30.64 11.56
C THR A 156 -4.60 -30.17 11.29
N ILE A 157 -4.32 -29.61 10.11
CA ILE A 157 -2.99 -29.07 9.78
C ILE A 157 -2.68 -27.84 10.65
N VAL A 158 -3.63 -26.90 10.74
CA VAL A 158 -3.46 -25.70 11.58
C VAL A 158 -3.32 -26.08 13.05
N VAL A 159 -4.15 -27.00 13.54
CA VAL A 159 -4.08 -27.49 14.93
C VAL A 159 -2.75 -28.20 15.20
N ASN A 160 -2.25 -29.01 14.26
CA ASN A 160 -0.96 -29.69 14.43
C ASN A 160 0.20 -28.68 14.43
N LEU A 161 0.16 -27.66 13.58
CA LEU A 161 1.15 -26.57 13.58
C LEU A 161 1.12 -25.78 14.89
N VAL A 162 -0.05 -25.35 15.33
CA VAL A 162 -0.22 -24.62 16.60
C VAL A 162 0.21 -25.49 17.78
N SER A 163 -0.13 -26.78 17.77
CA SER A 163 0.29 -27.73 18.80
C SER A 163 1.80 -27.90 18.82
N LEU A 164 2.47 -27.94 17.66
CA LEU A 164 3.92 -28.03 17.57
C LEU A 164 4.59 -26.79 18.17
N VAL A 165 4.14 -25.59 17.78
CA VAL A 165 4.63 -24.30 18.31
C VAL A 165 4.38 -24.20 19.82
N THR A 166 3.19 -24.61 20.28
CA THR A 166 2.81 -24.58 21.69
C THR A 166 3.59 -25.61 22.52
N SER A 167 3.91 -26.78 21.96
CA SER A 167 4.67 -27.82 22.69
C SER A 167 6.11 -27.41 23.01
N ARG A 168 6.66 -26.42 22.29
CA ARG A 168 8.06 -25.96 22.42
C ARG A 168 8.15 -24.43 22.50
N VAL A 169 7.32 -23.82 23.35
CA VAL A 169 7.22 -22.35 23.52
C VAL A 169 8.58 -21.66 23.63
N TRP A 170 9.48 -22.19 24.47
CA TRP A 170 10.81 -21.60 24.66
C TRP A 170 11.65 -21.55 23.38
N ILE A 171 11.58 -22.59 22.56
CA ILE A 171 12.29 -22.64 21.28
C ILE A 171 11.67 -21.64 20.31
N SER A 172 10.33 -21.57 20.25
CA SER A 172 9.62 -20.62 19.40
C SER A 172 9.92 -19.17 19.77
N ILE A 173 9.97 -18.83 21.07
CA ILE A 173 10.35 -17.50 21.54
C ILE A 173 11.78 -17.17 21.12
N LEU A 174 12.73 -18.09 21.30
CA LEU A 174 14.13 -17.88 20.94
C LEU A 174 14.28 -17.64 19.43
N VAL A 175 13.60 -18.45 18.60
CA VAL A 175 13.63 -18.31 17.14
C VAL A 175 13.03 -16.97 16.71
N VAL A 176 11.86 -16.58 17.24
CA VAL A 176 11.24 -15.28 16.90
C VAL A 176 12.13 -14.14 17.35
N ALA A 177 12.65 -14.16 18.57
CA ALA A 177 13.55 -13.12 19.07
C ALA A 177 14.81 -12.99 18.23
N PHE A 178 15.41 -14.12 17.82
CA PHE A 178 16.57 -14.13 16.93
C PHE A 178 16.24 -13.51 15.56
N VAL A 179 15.19 -13.98 14.91
CA VAL A 179 14.78 -13.46 13.58
C VAL A 179 14.45 -11.97 13.65
N THR A 180 13.66 -11.54 14.64
CA THR A 180 13.32 -10.12 14.83
C THR A 180 14.56 -9.28 15.11
N SER A 181 15.49 -9.75 15.94
CA SER A 181 16.74 -9.03 16.22
C SER A 181 17.60 -8.90 14.97
N SER A 182 17.68 -9.94 14.13
CA SER A 182 18.39 -9.86 12.84
C SER A 182 17.75 -8.84 11.90
N MET A 183 16.42 -8.82 11.79
CA MET A 183 15.72 -7.83 10.95
C MET A 183 15.96 -6.40 11.43
N VAL A 184 15.94 -6.16 12.75
CA VAL A 184 16.26 -4.84 13.32
C VAL A 184 17.70 -4.42 13.00
N TYR A 185 18.66 -5.33 13.13
CA TYR A 185 20.06 -5.05 12.79
C TYR A 185 20.23 -4.60 11.33
N PHE A 186 19.60 -5.30 10.39
CA PHE A 186 19.63 -4.89 8.98
C PHE A 186 18.88 -3.57 8.74
N ALA A 187 17.75 -3.34 9.40
CA ALA A 187 17.00 -2.09 9.27
C ALA A 187 17.82 -0.87 9.71
N THR A 188 18.65 -0.99 10.75
CA THR A 188 19.50 0.11 11.23
C THR A 188 20.67 0.47 10.32
N GLN A 189 20.99 -0.38 9.33
CA GLN A 189 22.06 -0.12 8.36
C GLN A 189 21.57 0.58 7.09
N LEU A 190 20.26 0.80 6.96
CA LEU A 190 19.71 1.50 5.80
C LEU A 190 20.04 2.99 5.91
N GLU A 191 20.86 3.48 4.99
CA GLU A 191 21.17 4.90 4.88
C GLU A 191 20.00 5.63 4.20
N PRO A 192 19.46 6.70 4.81
CA PRO A 192 18.37 7.46 4.20
C PRO A 192 18.95 8.43 3.16
N SER A 193 19.34 7.91 1.99
CA SER A 193 19.73 8.71 0.84
C SER A 193 18.57 8.85 -0.14
N PHE A 194 18.44 10.02 -0.76
CA PHE A 194 17.48 10.26 -1.83
C PHE A 194 18.24 10.46 -3.14
N ASP A 195 18.34 9.40 -3.94
CA ASP A 195 18.86 9.50 -5.31
C ASP A 195 17.68 9.49 -6.29
N VAL A 196 17.69 10.45 -7.22
CA VAL A 196 16.69 10.52 -8.30
C VAL A 196 16.78 9.28 -9.19
N LYS A 197 17.96 8.66 -9.33
CA LYS A 197 18.18 7.46 -10.14
C LYS A 197 17.37 6.25 -9.65
N ASP A 198 17.11 6.16 -8.34
CA ASP A 198 16.35 5.06 -7.74
C ASP A 198 14.87 5.03 -8.17
N PHE A 199 14.35 6.13 -8.71
CA PHE A 199 12.98 6.22 -9.21
C PHE A 199 12.81 5.75 -10.65
N PHE A 200 13.91 5.51 -11.37
CA PHE A 200 13.90 5.16 -12.78
C PHE A 200 14.60 3.81 -13.02
N ASP A 201 14.36 3.24 -14.20
CA ASP A 201 15.09 2.04 -14.62
C ASP A 201 16.58 2.37 -14.75
N SER A 202 17.43 1.53 -14.16
CA SER A 202 18.88 1.70 -14.17
C SER A 202 19.45 1.71 -15.58
N ASP A 203 18.78 1.05 -16.53
CA ASP A 203 19.20 0.98 -17.93
C ASP A 203 18.56 2.09 -18.81
N SER A 204 17.84 3.05 -18.21
CA SER A 204 17.21 4.14 -18.97
C SER A 204 18.23 5.19 -19.42
N GLU A 205 18.03 5.75 -20.62
CA GLU A 205 18.87 6.84 -21.16
C GLU A 205 18.94 8.05 -20.22
N PHE A 206 17.91 8.26 -19.39
CA PHE A 206 17.89 9.30 -18.37
C PHE A 206 18.89 9.02 -17.24
N VAL A 207 18.87 7.81 -16.66
CA VAL A 207 19.80 7.41 -15.60
C VAL A 207 21.23 7.35 -16.13
N GLU A 208 21.44 6.78 -17.33
CA GLU A 208 22.75 6.76 -17.99
C GLU A 208 23.28 8.20 -18.24
N GLY A 209 22.39 9.13 -18.60
CA GLY A 209 22.71 10.55 -18.74
C GLY A 209 23.15 11.20 -17.43
N LEU A 210 22.46 10.88 -16.32
CA LEU A 210 22.84 11.35 -14.99
C LEU A 210 24.18 10.76 -14.53
N ASP A 211 24.45 9.50 -14.82
CA ASP A 211 25.73 8.86 -14.53
C ASP A 211 26.86 9.51 -15.31
N LYS A 212 26.68 9.75 -16.61
CA LYS A 212 27.66 10.46 -17.43
C LYS A 212 27.87 11.90 -16.96
N LEU A 213 26.80 12.58 -16.54
CA LEU A 213 26.89 13.92 -15.97
C LEU A 213 27.73 13.92 -14.69
N ASP A 214 27.45 13.00 -13.77
CA ASP A 214 28.20 12.87 -12.51
C ASP A 214 29.66 12.47 -12.75
N GLU A 215 29.93 11.60 -13.73
CA GLU A 215 31.30 11.24 -14.12
C GLU A 215 32.09 12.42 -14.68
N HIS A 216 31.49 13.23 -15.55
CA HIS A 216 32.19 14.34 -16.23
C HIS A 216 32.22 15.63 -15.40
N VAL A 217 31.31 15.79 -14.43
CA VAL A 217 31.16 17.01 -13.63
C VAL A 217 31.61 16.82 -12.17
N ARG A 218 31.98 15.60 -11.74
CA ARG A 218 32.40 15.23 -10.38
C ARG A 218 33.26 16.26 -9.64
N ASN A 219 34.26 16.82 -10.33
CA ASN A 219 35.27 17.69 -9.72
C ASN A 219 34.93 19.19 -9.81
N SER A 220 33.98 19.56 -10.68
CA SER A 220 33.66 20.95 -11.02
C SER A 220 32.19 21.30 -10.75
N GLY A 221 31.38 20.35 -10.30
CA GLY A 221 29.98 20.56 -9.94
C GLY A 221 29.48 19.53 -8.93
N GLY A 222 28.23 19.73 -8.51
CA GLY A 222 27.59 19.01 -7.42
C GLY A 222 26.39 19.80 -6.92
N GLU A 223 25.73 19.32 -5.86
CA GLU A 223 24.66 20.08 -5.23
C GLU A 223 25.23 21.32 -4.53
N PRO A 224 24.69 22.53 -4.81
CA PRO A 224 25.21 23.75 -4.23
C PRO A 224 24.94 23.80 -2.72
N GLY A 225 26.00 23.84 -1.92
CA GLY A 225 25.91 24.19 -0.51
C GLY A 225 25.65 25.69 -0.33
N ILE A 226 24.63 26.05 0.45
CA ILE A 226 24.30 27.45 0.75
C ILE A 226 24.75 27.77 2.17
N ALA A 227 25.66 28.74 2.32
CA ALA A 227 26.07 29.28 3.61
C ALA A 227 25.42 30.66 3.81
N TYR A 228 24.55 30.78 4.81
CA TYR A 228 23.96 32.05 5.20
C TYR A 228 24.87 32.76 6.21
N VAL A 229 25.41 33.91 5.81
CA VAL A 229 26.25 34.75 6.69
C VAL A 229 25.50 36.04 7.00
N SER A 230 25.19 36.25 8.28
CA SER A 230 24.59 37.50 8.77
C SER A 230 25.68 38.38 9.39
N GLY A 231 25.83 39.62 8.91
CA GLY A 231 26.77 40.59 9.45
C GLY A 231 26.51 41.99 8.91
N ASP A 232 27.05 43.00 9.59
CA ASP A 232 27.01 44.38 9.11
C ASP A 232 28.04 44.56 7.98
N LEU A 233 27.57 44.73 6.75
CA LEU A 233 28.42 44.90 5.57
C LEU A 233 29.16 46.25 5.55
N THR A 234 28.85 47.17 6.48
CA THR A 234 29.55 48.44 6.65
C THR A 234 30.77 48.32 7.58
N ASP A 235 30.88 47.23 8.35
CA ASP A 235 32.06 46.95 9.17
C ASP A 235 33.15 46.24 8.34
N PRO A 236 34.35 46.84 8.15
CA PRO A 236 35.44 46.20 7.42
C PRO A 236 35.89 44.85 8.03
N ASN A 237 35.69 44.66 9.34
CA ASN A 237 36.04 43.38 9.98
C ASN A 237 35.10 42.25 9.54
N ALA A 238 33.82 42.54 9.32
CA ALA A 238 32.86 41.56 8.83
C ALA A 238 33.20 41.12 7.39
N LEU A 239 33.64 42.06 6.56
CA LEU A 239 34.08 41.76 5.19
C LEU A 239 35.35 40.91 5.16
N SER A 240 36.30 41.20 6.05
CA SER A 240 37.51 40.38 6.22
C SER A 240 37.17 38.96 6.68
N ALA A 241 36.24 38.80 7.63
CA ALA A 241 35.83 37.50 8.13
C ALA A 241 35.13 36.65 7.05
N ILE A 242 34.33 37.26 6.18
CA ILE A 242 33.72 36.58 5.02
C ILE A 242 34.80 36.11 4.05
N SER A 243 35.79 36.95 3.75
CA SER A 243 36.92 36.58 2.88
C SER A 243 37.73 35.42 3.45
N ASP A 244 38.01 35.43 4.76
CA ASP A 244 38.73 34.34 5.44
C ASP A 244 37.93 33.03 5.44
N PHE A 245 36.61 33.11 5.58
CA PHE A 245 35.72 31.95 5.47
C PHE A 245 35.76 31.34 4.06
N VAL A 246 35.69 32.17 3.02
CA VAL A 246 35.81 31.76 1.61
C VAL A 246 37.15 31.09 1.34
N GLU A 247 38.25 31.64 1.87
CA GLU A 247 39.59 31.08 1.67
C GLU A 247 39.73 29.71 2.36
N ARG A 248 39.19 29.56 3.57
CA ARG A 248 39.19 28.27 4.29
C ARG A 248 38.37 27.19 3.59
N LEU A 249 37.32 27.56 2.85
CA LEU A 249 36.55 26.59 2.08
C LEU A 249 37.36 25.98 0.93
N ARG A 250 38.38 26.66 0.42
CA ARG A 250 39.29 26.12 -0.61
C ARG A 250 40.15 24.97 -0.11
N THR A 251 40.35 24.87 1.20
CA THR A 251 41.17 23.81 1.81
C THR A 251 40.35 22.58 2.22
N VAL A 252 39.05 22.55 1.91
CA VAL A 252 38.16 21.42 2.24
C VAL A 252 38.05 20.49 1.04
N ASP A 253 38.45 19.23 1.20
CA ASP A 253 38.52 18.23 0.12
C ASP A 253 37.17 17.93 -0.55
N TYR A 254 36.05 18.21 0.14
CA TYR A 254 34.68 17.94 -0.33
C TYR A 254 34.00 19.14 -1.00
N VAL A 255 34.72 20.25 -1.21
CA VAL A 255 34.18 21.44 -1.88
C VAL A 255 34.69 21.46 -3.32
N ALA A 256 33.77 21.39 -4.29
CA ALA A 256 34.11 21.49 -5.69
C ALA A 256 34.75 22.84 -6.02
N GLN A 257 35.77 22.82 -6.87
CA GLN A 257 36.49 24.02 -7.31
C GLN A 257 36.33 24.16 -8.82
N SER A 258 36.20 25.41 -9.27
CA SER A 258 36.31 25.76 -10.69
C SER A 258 37.67 25.32 -11.25
N PRO A 259 37.80 25.09 -12.57
CA PRO A 259 39.10 24.90 -13.23
C PRO A 259 40.14 26.01 -12.95
N SER A 260 39.69 27.19 -12.47
CA SER A 260 40.54 28.30 -12.00
C SER A 260 41.04 28.17 -10.55
N GLY A 261 40.63 27.15 -9.80
CA GLY A 261 40.92 26.99 -8.37
C GLY A 261 40.02 27.85 -7.46
N GLU A 262 38.97 28.47 -8.02
CA GLU A 262 38.01 29.27 -7.27
C GLU A 262 36.81 28.41 -6.83
N VAL A 263 36.37 28.60 -5.59
CA VAL A 263 35.07 28.07 -5.15
C VAL A 263 33.98 28.95 -5.77
N THR A 264 33.02 28.35 -6.45
CA THR A 264 31.94 29.08 -7.14
C THR A 264 30.96 29.66 -6.11
N PHE A 265 31.11 30.94 -5.80
CA PHE A 265 30.18 31.69 -4.93
C PHE A 265 29.17 32.48 -5.78
N GLY A 266 27.89 32.15 -5.64
CA GLY A 266 26.80 33.04 -6.07
C GLY A 266 26.60 34.13 -5.03
N LEU A 267 27.12 35.34 -5.27
CA LEU A 267 26.94 36.47 -4.36
C LEU A 267 25.50 37.02 -4.47
N ASN A 268 24.55 36.34 -3.81
CA ASN A 268 23.19 36.83 -3.67
C ASN A 268 23.07 37.55 -2.33
N ALA A 269 23.35 38.85 -2.32
CA ALA A 269 23.07 39.70 -1.17
C ALA A 269 21.55 40.01 -1.15
N LEU A 270 20.85 39.45 -0.17
CA LEU A 270 19.47 39.84 0.12
C LEU A 270 19.50 41.02 1.09
N PRO A 271 18.94 42.20 0.75
CA PRO A 271 18.72 43.24 1.74
C PRO A 271 17.68 42.75 2.75
N CYS A 272 18.08 42.63 4.02
CA CYS A 272 17.16 42.45 5.15
C CYS A 272 16.53 43.78 5.53
#